data_AF-A0AA38X197-F1
#
_entry.id   AF-A0AA38X197-F1
#
_cell.length_a   1.000
_cell.length_b   1.000
_cell.length_c   1.000
_cell.angle_alpha   90.00
_cell.angle_beta   90.00
_cell.angle_gamma   90.00
#
_symmetry.space_group_name_H-M   'P 1'
#
loop_
_entity.id
_entity.type
_entity.pdbx_description
1 polymer ?
#
loop_
_entity_poly.entity_id
_entity_poly.type
_entity_poly.pdbx_seq_one_letter_code
_entity_poly.pdbx_strand_id
1 'polypeptide(L)'
;MADHPKMTLLSFRKTVQLPVDLTACKTAGDLVADLTKSEKKPSSLDFEDGSLYAISVRDGDDIPLNGNKYDARKALPAIKDGEIEVVSAPEDPFPITIRRPQSTDLANKLEDVIWVKNRDTVRELRTQIASKTGIQPWRQDLRTEDGQSLGSSHHLLVSDRISNSTTIIVRRSTPLKFGFQGAETEWTIVPLTSEIALCAALHKYAQKSSSSIDELQFSIRKRTGRGQQSVVDCIPNYTLFTAETATGTLEENGLDLGDEIHVFRQAPKRKSANNENGGATQATKKQKMAGGT
;
A
#
# COMPACT_ATOMS: atom_id res chain seq x y z
N MET A 1 -6.28 -28.66 -23.87
CA MET A 1 -6.66 -27.30 -23.43
C MET A 1 -6.83 -27.38 -21.93
N ALA A 2 -6.00 -26.66 -21.16
CA ALA A 2 -6.06 -26.72 -19.70
C ALA A 2 -7.18 -25.81 -19.21
N ASP A 3 -8.21 -26.40 -18.58
CA ASP A 3 -9.25 -25.67 -17.88
C ASP A 3 -8.62 -24.94 -16.69
N HIS A 4 -8.61 -23.62 -16.73
CA HIS A 4 -8.22 -22.82 -15.58
C HIS A 4 -9.30 -22.94 -14.51
N PRO A 5 -8.96 -23.24 -13.24
CA PRO A 5 -9.93 -23.28 -12.16
C PRO A 5 -10.57 -21.89 -12.02
N LYS A 6 -11.89 -21.82 -12.15
CA LYS A 6 -12.67 -20.62 -11.81
C LYS A 6 -12.39 -20.30 -10.35
N MET A 7 -11.65 -19.22 -10.10
CA MET A 7 -11.47 -18.68 -8.76
C MET A 7 -12.82 -18.13 -8.29
N THR A 8 -13.43 -18.84 -7.35
CA THR A 8 -14.59 -18.35 -6.60
C THR A 8 -14.07 -17.48 -5.47
N LEU A 9 -14.34 -16.18 -5.54
CA LEU A 9 -14.04 -15.22 -4.49
C LEU A 9 -15.08 -15.39 -3.37
N LEU A 10 -14.70 -15.96 -2.23
CA LEU A 10 -15.51 -15.92 -1.01
C LEU A 10 -15.23 -14.61 -0.26
N SER A 11 -16.20 -13.70 -0.23
CA SER A 11 -16.21 -12.54 0.66
C SER A 11 -17.06 -12.84 1.88
N PHE A 12 -16.48 -12.81 3.07
CA PHE A 12 -17.22 -12.94 4.32
C PHE A 12 -17.69 -11.55 4.74
N ARG A 13 -18.96 -11.21 4.46
CA ARG A 13 -19.65 -10.10 5.13
C ARG A 13 -19.82 -10.48 6.60
N LYS A 14 -19.46 -9.60 7.54
CA LYS A 14 -19.81 -9.79 8.95
C LYS A 14 -21.29 -9.46 9.13
N THR A 15 -22.16 -10.37 8.72
CA THR A 15 -23.61 -10.24 8.90
C THR A 15 -23.93 -10.25 10.38
N VAL A 16 -24.45 -9.15 10.91
CA VAL A 16 -25.02 -9.12 12.25
C VAL A 16 -26.42 -9.71 12.16
N GLN A 17 -26.58 -10.95 12.63
CA GLN A 17 -27.88 -11.59 12.70
C GLN A 17 -28.60 -11.11 13.97
N LEU A 18 -29.75 -10.48 13.77
CA LEU A 18 -30.64 -10.07 14.86
C LEU A 18 -31.85 -11.00 14.89
N PRO A 19 -32.07 -11.74 15.99
CA PRO A 19 -33.33 -12.43 16.18
C PRO A 19 -34.38 -11.38 16.60
N VAL A 20 -35.22 -10.97 15.64
CA VAL A 20 -36.31 -10.02 15.85
C VAL A 20 -37.64 -10.69 15.47
N ASP A 21 -38.67 -10.52 16.28
CA ASP A 21 -40.02 -10.97 15.94
C ASP A 21 -40.68 -9.95 15.01
N LEU A 22 -40.66 -10.23 13.71
CA LEU A 22 -41.22 -9.36 12.69
C LEU A 22 -42.68 -9.69 12.34
N THR A 23 -43.35 -10.57 13.09
CA THR A 23 -44.73 -11.02 12.77
C THR A 23 -45.74 -9.87 12.71
N ALA A 24 -45.53 -8.82 13.50
CA ALA A 24 -46.37 -7.62 13.52
C ALA A 24 -45.94 -6.55 12.48
N CYS A 25 -44.76 -6.66 11.89
CA CYS A 25 -44.21 -5.67 10.96
C CYS A 25 -44.79 -5.86 9.55
N LYS A 26 -45.60 -4.91 9.08
CA LYS A 26 -46.18 -4.95 7.74
C LYS A 26 -45.55 -3.93 6.79
N THR A 27 -45.01 -2.86 7.35
CA THR A 27 -44.44 -1.73 6.62
C THR A 27 -43.02 -1.44 7.06
N ALA A 28 -42.27 -0.69 6.24
CA ALA A 28 -40.94 -0.20 6.61
C ALA A 28 -40.98 0.66 7.88
N GLY A 29 -42.08 1.39 8.13
CA GLY A 29 -42.34 2.12 9.38
C GLY A 29 -42.38 1.24 10.60
N ASP A 30 -43.13 0.14 10.53
CA ASP A 30 -43.24 -0.82 11.64
C ASP A 30 -41.87 -1.42 11.97
N LEU A 31 -41.11 -1.81 10.95
CA LEU A 31 -39.77 -2.37 11.12
C LEU A 31 -38.80 -1.38 11.78
N VAL A 32 -38.73 -0.13 11.29
CA VAL A 32 -37.85 0.89 11.88
C VAL A 32 -38.25 1.18 13.33
N ALA A 33 -39.56 1.26 13.62
CA ALA A 33 -40.05 1.48 14.97
C ALA A 33 -39.69 0.31 15.90
N ASP A 34 -39.80 -0.93 15.43
CA ASP A 34 -39.43 -2.11 16.22
C ASP A 34 -37.91 -2.20 16.45
N LEU A 35 -37.09 -1.99 15.42
CA LEU A 35 -35.63 -1.95 15.53
C LEU A 35 -35.13 -0.84 16.47
N THR A 36 -35.82 0.29 16.52
CA THR A 36 -35.46 1.42 17.41
C THR A 36 -35.89 1.18 18.85
N LYS A 37 -36.99 0.45 19.08
CA LYS A 37 -37.50 0.12 20.43
C LYS A 37 -36.84 -1.12 21.03
N SER A 38 -36.30 -2.01 20.19
CA SER A 38 -35.65 -3.22 20.64
C SER A 38 -34.45 -2.89 21.54
N GLU A 39 -34.48 -3.38 22.78
CA GLU A 39 -33.33 -3.32 23.70
C GLU A 39 -32.09 -4.06 23.15
N LYS A 40 -32.27 -4.83 22.05
CA LYS A 40 -31.22 -5.55 21.32
C LYS A 40 -30.83 -4.87 20.01
N LYS A 41 -31.06 -3.55 19.86
CA LYS A 41 -30.52 -2.76 18.74
C LYS A 41 -29.00 -3.03 18.65
N PRO A 42 -28.48 -3.61 17.56
CA PRO A 42 -27.06 -3.81 17.47
C PRO A 42 -26.38 -2.44 17.40
N SER A 43 -25.23 -2.33 18.04
CA SER A 43 -24.40 -1.12 17.98
C SER A 43 -24.01 -0.72 16.55
N SER A 44 -24.14 -1.63 15.58
CA SER A 44 -23.87 -1.40 14.17
C SER A 44 -25.02 -0.80 13.37
N LEU A 45 -26.24 -0.72 13.93
CA LEU A 45 -27.38 -0.11 13.27
C LEU A 45 -27.68 1.19 13.97
N ASP A 46 -27.17 2.30 13.46
CA ASP A 46 -27.40 3.62 14.03
C ASP A 46 -27.92 4.55 12.94
N PHE A 47 -29.22 4.83 12.95
CA PHE A 47 -29.84 5.71 11.94
C PHE A 47 -29.34 7.17 11.99
N GLU A 48 -28.57 7.54 13.02
CA GLU A 48 -27.96 8.87 13.19
C GLU A 48 -26.49 8.95 12.71
N ASP A 49 -25.89 7.84 12.28
CA ASP A 49 -24.47 7.78 11.86
C ASP A 49 -24.19 8.38 10.45
N GLY A 50 -25.23 8.90 9.79
CA GLY A 50 -25.16 9.41 8.43
C GLY A 50 -25.14 8.34 7.33
N SER A 51 -25.35 7.08 7.67
CA SER A 51 -25.55 5.99 6.72
C SER A 51 -27.02 5.87 6.31
N LEU A 52 -27.25 5.56 5.04
CA LEU A 52 -28.52 5.10 4.52
C LEU A 52 -28.64 3.58 4.68
N TYR A 53 -29.67 3.16 5.39
CA TYR A 53 -30.03 1.77 5.58
C TYR A 53 -31.14 1.40 4.61
N ALA A 54 -31.06 0.22 4.02
CA ALA A 54 -32.11 -0.30 3.15
C ALA A 54 -32.26 -1.81 3.30
N ILE A 55 -33.47 -2.31 3.09
CA ILE A 55 -33.70 -3.74 2.90
C ILE A 55 -33.28 -4.10 1.48
N SER A 56 -32.31 -5.02 1.38
CA SER A 56 -31.87 -5.62 0.13
C SER A 56 -32.96 -6.55 -0.41
N VAL A 57 -33.47 -6.27 -1.60
CA VAL A 57 -34.51 -7.09 -2.25
C VAL A 57 -33.90 -7.83 -3.44
N ARG A 58 -33.77 -9.15 -3.34
CA ARG A 58 -33.05 -10.00 -4.30
C ARG A 58 -33.46 -9.81 -5.77
N ASP A 59 -34.73 -9.47 -6.02
CA ASP A 59 -35.32 -9.32 -7.36
C ASP A 59 -36.02 -7.97 -7.57
N GLY A 60 -35.57 -6.90 -6.90
CA GLY A 60 -36.22 -5.59 -7.01
C GLY A 60 -35.39 -4.42 -6.49
N ASP A 61 -36.03 -3.26 -6.42
CA ASP A 61 -35.41 -2.08 -5.82
C ASP A 61 -35.39 -2.21 -4.30
N ASP A 62 -34.23 -1.87 -3.71
CA ASP A 62 -34.06 -1.82 -2.26
C ASP A 62 -35.11 -0.91 -1.61
N ILE A 63 -35.53 -1.26 -0.40
CA ILE A 63 -36.51 -0.50 0.38
C ILE A 63 -35.76 0.33 1.42
N PRO A 64 -35.66 1.66 1.24
CA PRO A 64 -34.95 2.51 2.20
C PRO A 64 -35.63 2.46 3.57
N LEU A 65 -34.83 2.47 4.62
CA LEU A 65 -35.26 2.51 6.03
C LEU A 65 -35.04 3.88 6.67
N ASN A 66 -34.27 4.77 6.03
CA ASN A 66 -34.09 6.17 6.41
C ASN A 66 -33.73 7.04 5.18
N GLY A 67 -33.56 8.35 5.41
CA GLY A 67 -33.17 9.34 4.39
C GLY A 67 -34.32 9.80 3.49
N ASN A 68 -33.97 10.59 2.46
CA ASN A 68 -34.95 11.31 1.62
C ASN A 68 -35.89 10.41 0.79
N LYS A 69 -35.52 9.15 0.61
CA LYS A 69 -36.32 8.15 -0.13
C LYS A 69 -37.10 7.21 0.78
N TYR A 70 -37.04 7.42 2.09
CA TYR A 70 -37.78 6.63 3.06
C TYR A 70 -39.28 6.87 2.92
N ASP A 71 -40.03 5.77 2.80
CA ASP A 71 -41.48 5.77 2.85
C ASP A 71 -41.92 4.77 3.92
N ALA A 72 -42.33 5.30 5.07
CA ALA A 72 -42.81 4.51 6.21
C ALA A 72 -44.00 3.60 5.86
N ARG A 73 -44.78 3.93 4.83
CA ARG A 73 -45.95 3.15 4.42
C ARG A 73 -45.62 2.07 3.40
N LYS A 74 -44.39 2.03 2.89
CA LYS A 74 -43.97 1.03 1.92
C LYS A 74 -44.08 -0.37 2.55
N ALA A 75 -44.79 -1.25 1.86
CA ALA A 75 -44.99 -2.62 2.33
C ALA A 75 -43.66 -3.37 2.38
N LEU A 76 -43.46 -4.16 3.43
CA LEU A 76 -42.30 -5.05 3.50
C LEU A 76 -42.42 -6.18 2.47
N PRO A 77 -41.30 -6.67 1.94
CA PRO A 77 -41.32 -7.83 1.06
C PRO A 77 -41.81 -9.04 1.86
N ALA A 78 -42.48 -9.97 1.17
CA ALA A 78 -42.90 -11.21 1.80
C ALA A 78 -41.66 -11.96 2.33
N ILE A 79 -41.60 -12.14 3.65
CA ILE A 79 -40.48 -12.80 4.33
C ILE A 79 -40.61 -14.31 4.05
N LYS A 80 -40.00 -14.79 2.95
CA LYS A 80 -40.16 -16.19 2.51
C LYS A 80 -39.32 -17.17 3.33
N ASP A 81 -38.22 -16.72 3.92
CA ASP A 81 -37.24 -17.58 4.60
C ASP A 81 -36.90 -17.11 6.03
N GLY A 82 -37.73 -16.24 6.63
CA GLY A 82 -37.52 -15.71 7.98
C GLY A 82 -36.39 -14.68 8.12
N GLU A 83 -35.72 -14.32 7.03
CA GLU A 83 -34.58 -13.41 7.02
C GLU A 83 -34.85 -12.16 6.18
N ILE A 84 -34.40 -11.01 6.68
CA ILE A 84 -34.34 -9.74 5.94
C ILE A 84 -32.89 -9.28 5.97
N GLU A 85 -32.30 -9.08 4.79
CA GLU A 85 -30.98 -8.47 4.69
C GLU A 85 -31.13 -6.95 4.72
N VAL A 86 -30.57 -6.33 5.76
CA VAL A 86 -30.43 -4.87 5.83
C VAL A 86 -28.99 -4.51 5.46
N VAL A 87 -28.84 -3.69 4.43
CA VAL A 87 -27.56 -3.14 3.99
C VAL A 87 -27.45 -1.69 4.43
N SER A 88 -26.24 -1.25 4.74
CA SER A 88 -25.93 0.15 4.99
C SER A 88 -24.95 0.68 3.95
N ALA A 89 -25.16 1.92 3.53
CA ALA A 89 -24.29 2.65 2.62
C ALA A 89 -24.28 4.14 3.01
N PRO A 90 -23.17 4.88 2.83
CA PRO A 90 -23.18 6.33 2.98
C PRO A 90 -24.23 7.03 2.10
N GLU A 91 -24.69 8.21 2.52
CA GLU A 91 -25.49 9.07 1.63
C GLU A 91 -24.64 9.60 0.45
N ASP A 92 -25.16 9.45 -0.77
CA ASP A 92 -24.49 9.90 -1.99
C ASP A 92 -24.69 11.40 -2.26
N PRO A 93 -23.63 12.16 -2.62
CA PRO A 93 -22.21 11.80 -2.58
C PRO A 93 -21.62 11.96 -1.16
N PHE A 94 -20.61 11.15 -0.85
CA PHE A 94 -19.96 11.20 0.45
C PHE A 94 -18.47 11.58 0.39
N PRO A 95 -17.94 12.23 1.44
CA PRO A 95 -16.53 12.61 1.48
C PRO A 95 -15.64 11.47 1.96
N ILE A 96 -14.52 11.30 1.28
CA ILE A 96 -13.36 10.53 1.76
C ILE A 96 -12.15 11.46 1.85
N THR A 97 -11.29 11.19 2.81
CA THR A 97 -10.02 11.92 2.98
C THR A 97 -8.94 11.17 2.23
N ILE A 98 -8.12 11.86 1.46
CA ILE A 98 -6.89 11.30 0.89
C ILE A 98 -5.70 11.92 1.58
N ARG A 99 -4.73 11.08 1.96
CA ARG A 99 -3.52 11.50 2.66
C ARG A 99 -2.29 10.99 1.93
N ARG A 100 -1.33 11.87 1.68
CA ARG A 100 0.00 11.48 1.21
C ARG A 100 0.91 11.24 2.41
N PRO A 101 1.66 10.12 2.48
CA PRO A 101 2.71 9.98 3.47
C PRO A 101 3.74 11.09 3.24
N GLN A 102 4.15 11.76 4.32
CA GLN A 102 5.07 12.91 4.25
C GLN A 102 6.44 12.46 3.74
N SER A 103 6.98 13.20 2.76
CA SER A 103 8.42 13.39 2.64
C SER A 103 8.82 14.39 3.73
N THR A 104 9.99 14.16 4.32
CA THR A 104 10.52 14.75 5.56
C THR A 104 10.55 16.29 5.63
N ASP A 105 10.26 16.99 4.53
CA ASP A 105 10.51 18.44 4.37
C ASP A 105 9.29 19.38 4.36
N LEU A 106 8.03 18.90 4.49
CA LEU A 106 6.87 19.82 4.57
C LEU A 106 5.88 19.49 5.69
N ALA A 107 5.89 20.35 6.72
CA ALA A 107 5.06 20.28 7.91
C ALA A 107 3.56 20.65 7.71
N ASN A 108 3.06 20.75 6.49
CA ASN A 108 1.65 21.08 6.24
C ASN A 108 0.90 19.90 5.62
N LYS A 109 -0.16 19.47 6.32
CA LYS A 109 -1.09 18.39 5.97
C LYS A 109 -1.58 18.51 4.51
N LEU A 110 -1.12 17.61 3.63
CA LEU A 110 -1.74 17.38 2.30
C LEU A 110 -2.86 16.35 2.45
N GLU A 111 -3.81 16.65 3.34
CA GLU A 111 -5.10 15.98 3.35
C GLU A 111 -6.00 16.71 2.37
N ASP A 112 -6.48 15.99 1.35
CA ASP A 112 -7.48 16.49 0.43
C ASP A 112 -8.77 15.68 0.62
N VAL A 113 -9.92 16.31 0.40
CA VAL A 113 -11.21 15.61 0.40
C VAL A 113 -11.66 15.35 -1.03
N ILE A 114 -12.09 14.12 -1.29
CA ILE A 114 -12.71 13.69 -2.54
C ILE A 114 -14.14 13.26 -2.25
N TRP A 115 -15.07 13.76 -3.05
CA TRP A 115 -16.47 13.38 -2.99
C TRP A 115 -16.72 12.23 -3.95
N VAL A 116 -17.07 11.08 -3.41
CA VAL A 116 -17.30 9.85 -4.17
C VAL A 116 -18.76 9.43 -4.08
N LYS A 117 -19.17 8.57 -5.01
CA LYS A 117 -20.49 7.94 -4.99
C LYS A 117 -20.38 6.47 -4.66
N ASN A 118 -21.47 5.90 -4.17
CA ASN A 118 -21.62 4.51 -3.76
C ASN A 118 -21.30 3.53 -4.91
N ARG A 119 -21.59 3.96 -6.15
CA ARG A 119 -21.36 3.18 -7.37
C ARG A 119 -19.99 3.42 -8.00
N ASP A 120 -19.22 4.39 -7.52
CA ASP A 120 -17.89 4.66 -8.06
C ASP A 120 -17.00 3.42 -7.87
N THR A 121 -16.09 3.26 -8.82
CA THR A 121 -15.06 2.22 -8.83
C THR A 121 -13.74 2.76 -8.30
N VAL A 122 -12.85 1.86 -7.86
CA VAL A 122 -11.47 2.24 -7.50
C VAL A 122 -10.74 2.91 -8.68
N ARG A 123 -11.10 2.58 -9.93
CA ARG A 123 -10.55 3.23 -11.13
C ARG A 123 -10.96 4.70 -11.23
N GLU A 124 -12.23 5.01 -10.98
CA GLU A 124 -12.72 6.40 -10.96
C GLU A 124 -12.09 7.17 -9.81
N LEU A 125 -12.01 6.57 -8.63
CA LEU A 125 -11.30 7.16 -7.49
C LEU A 125 -9.85 7.51 -7.84
N ARG A 126 -9.10 6.61 -8.48
CA ARG A 126 -7.72 6.89 -8.93
C ARG A 126 -7.64 8.09 -9.88
N THR A 127 -8.63 8.24 -10.74
CA THR A 127 -8.70 9.37 -11.68
C THR A 127 -8.96 10.68 -10.94
N GLN A 128 -9.86 10.67 -9.94
CA GLN A 128 -10.11 11.83 -9.08
C GLN A 128 -8.89 12.18 -8.21
N ILE A 129 -8.18 11.19 -7.69
CA ILE A 129 -6.92 11.39 -6.96
C ILE A 129 -5.84 11.98 -7.88
N ALA A 130 -5.79 11.55 -9.14
CA ALA A 130 -4.80 12.06 -10.09
C ALA A 130 -4.98 13.56 -10.37
N SER A 131 -6.23 14.04 -10.47
CA SER A 131 -6.50 15.47 -10.67
C SER A 131 -6.15 16.33 -9.45
N LYS A 132 -6.21 15.75 -8.23
CA LYS A 132 -5.83 16.43 -6.98
C LYS A 132 -4.32 16.38 -6.69
N THR A 133 -3.69 15.23 -6.90
CA THR A 133 -2.31 14.97 -6.45
C THR A 133 -1.28 15.08 -7.57
N GLY A 134 -1.70 15.04 -8.83
CA GLY A 134 -0.81 14.93 -10.00
C GLY A 134 -0.21 13.53 -10.22
N ILE A 135 -0.43 12.58 -9.30
CA ILE A 135 0.06 11.20 -9.44
C ILE A 135 -0.83 10.45 -10.42
N GLN A 136 -0.26 9.94 -11.51
CA GLN A 136 -1.02 9.22 -12.53
C GLN A 136 -1.73 7.96 -11.96
N PRO A 137 -2.93 7.59 -12.43
CA PRO A 137 -3.73 6.50 -11.86
C PRO A 137 -3.01 5.15 -11.71
N TRP A 138 -2.19 4.77 -12.71
CA TRP A 138 -1.40 3.52 -12.70
C TRP A 138 -0.17 3.57 -11.79
N ARG A 139 0.17 4.77 -11.29
CA ARG A 139 1.27 5.02 -10.36
C ARG A 139 0.81 5.19 -8.92
N GLN A 140 -0.46 5.00 -8.62
CA GLN A 140 -0.97 5.12 -7.27
C GLN A 140 -0.94 3.74 -6.59
N ASP A 141 -0.38 3.65 -5.40
CA ASP A 141 -0.68 2.57 -4.45
C ASP A 141 -1.66 3.15 -3.42
N LEU A 142 -2.91 2.69 -3.49
CA LEU A 142 -4.00 3.17 -2.62
C LEU A 142 -4.19 2.17 -1.50
N ARG A 143 -4.11 2.67 -0.26
CA ARG A 143 -4.29 1.86 0.95
C ARG A 143 -5.20 2.54 1.94
N THR A 144 -5.96 1.78 2.70
CA THR A 144 -6.64 2.26 3.90
C THR A 144 -5.64 2.48 5.04
N GLU A 145 -6.04 3.14 6.13
CA GLU A 145 -5.15 3.42 7.27
C GLU A 145 -4.67 2.16 8.00
N ASP A 146 -5.45 1.08 7.98
CA ASP A 146 -5.04 -0.24 8.47
C ASP A 146 -4.10 -0.98 7.49
N GLY A 147 -3.69 -0.33 6.40
CA GLY A 147 -2.65 -0.79 5.48
C GLY A 147 -3.14 -1.68 4.34
N GLN A 148 -4.45 -1.92 4.22
CA GLN A 148 -5.02 -2.80 3.21
C GLN A 148 -5.05 -2.12 1.83
N SER A 149 -4.65 -2.85 0.78
CA SER A 149 -4.63 -2.31 -0.58
C SER A 149 -6.01 -2.33 -1.23
N LEU A 150 -6.31 -1.27 -1.99
CA LEU A 150 -7.51 -1.17 -2.83
C LEU A 150 -7.24 -1.70 -4.24
N GLY A 151 -7.81 -2.87 -4.54
CA GLY A 151 -7.73 -3.51 -5.86
C GLY A 151 -8.49 -2.74 -6.94
N SER A 152 -8.03 -2.85 -8.20
CA SER A 152 -8.48 -2.03 -9.34
C SER A 152 -9.92 -2.25 -9.80
N SER A 153 -10.53 -3.41 -9.50
CA SER A 153 -11.83 -3.83 -10.04
C SER A 153 -13.02 -3.69 -9.10
N HIS A 154 -12.81 -3.21 -7.86
CA HIS A 154 -13.88 -3.15 -6.87
C HIS A 154 -14.65 -1.83 -6.97
N HIS A 155 -15.98 -1.89 -6.77
CA HIS A 155 -16.75 -0.73 -6.37
C HIS A 155 -16.31 -0.29 -4.97
N LEU A 156 -16.31 1.02 -4.70
CA LEU A 156 -15.75 1.57 -3.46
C LEU A 156 -16.46 0.98 -2.23
N LEU A 157 -17.79 0.89 -2.25
CA LEU A 157 -18.55 0.29 -1.15
C LEU A 157 -18.47 -1.23 -1.08
N VAL A 158 -18.42 -1.92 -2.23
CA VAL A 158 -18.31 -3.40 -2.26
C VAL A 158 -17.00 -3.87 -1.63
N SER A 159 -16.03 -2.97 -1.47
CA SER A 159 -14.79 -3.29 -0.76
C SER A 159 -14.94 -3.38 0.77
N ASP A 160 -16.10 -3.10 1.37
CA ASP A 160 -16.38 -3.05 2.83
C ASP A 160 -15.39 -2.17 3.63
N ARG A 161 -14.57 -1.38 2.94
CA ARG A 161 -13.39 -0.69 3.49
C ARG A 161 -13.46 0.82 3.36
N ILE A 162 -14.48 1.32 2.66
CA ILE A 162 -14.62 2.74 2.35
C ILE A 162 -16.03 3.16 2.73
N SER A 163 -16.10 4.03 3.73
CA SER A 163 -17.29 4.67 4.29
C SER A 163 -17.06 6.18 4.45
N ASN A 164 -18.06 6.88 4.99
CA ASN A 164 -17.92 8.27 5.44
C ASN A 164 -16.66 8.45 6.28
N SER A 165 -15.87 9.49 5.98
CA SER A 165 -14.64 9.84 6.71
C SER A 165 -13.50 8.82 6.60
N THR A 166 -13.58 7.85 5.69
CA THR A 166 -12.45 6.95 5.42
C THR A 166 -11.26 7.74 4.91
N THR A 167 -10.09 7.49 5.51
CA THR A 167 -8.82 8.03 5.04
C THR A 167 -8.10 7.02 4.15
N ILE A 168 -7.83 7.42 2.91
CA ILE A 168 -7.04 6.66 1.94
C ILE A 168 -5.64 7.23 1.87
N ILE A 169 -4.66 6.39 2.17
CA ILE A 169 -3.24 6.66 1.99
C ILE A 169 -2.89 6.48 0.52
N VAL A 170 -2.43 7.55 -0.11
CA VAL A 170 -1.99 7.57 -1.51
C VAL A 170 -0.47 7.59 -1.56
N ARG A 171 0.12 6.52 -2.08
CA ARG A 171 1.57 6.39 -2.30
C ARG A 171 1.89 6.38 -3.78
N ARG A 172 3.08 6.86 -4.15
CA ARG A 172 3.55 6.81 -5.55
C ARG A 172 4.30 5.50 -5.78
N SER A 173 3.68 4.59 -6.51
CA SER A 173 4.31 3.36 -7.00
C SER A 173 5.49 3.68 -7.91
N THR A 174 6.63 3.12 -7.54
CA THR A 174 7.95 3.34 -8.16
C THR A 174 8.66 1.99 -8.26
N PRO A 175 8.17 1.05 -9.09
CA PRO A 175 8.83 -0.23 -9.25
C PRO A 175 10.19 -0.03 -9.92
N LEU A 176 11.23 -0.61 -9.31
CA LEU A 176 12.59 -0.53 -9.81
C LEU A 176 13.04 -1.87 -10.38
N LYS A 177 13.90 -1.81 -11.40
CA LYS A 177 14.52 -2.98 -12.00
C LYS A 177 15.90 -3.19 -11.37
N PHE A 178 16.19 -4.43 -10.98
CA PHE A 178 17.48 -4.83 -10.45
C PHE A 178 18.09 -5.92 -11.32
N GLY A 179 19.35 -5.82 -11.69
CA GLY A 179 19.99 -6.81 -12.56
C GLY A 179 21.47 -6.94 -12.30
N PHE A 180 21.99 -8.17 -12.27
CA PHE A 180 23.43 -8.41 -12.25
C PHE A 180 24.03 -8.04 -13.60
N GLN A 181 25.10 -7.25 -13.58
CA GLN A 181 25.78 -6.89 -14.83
C GLN A 181 26.48 -8.13 -15.44
N GLY A 182 26.04 -8.56 -16.63
CA GLY A 182 26.59 -9.72 -17.35
C GLY A 182 25.95 -9.94 -18.72
N ALA A 183 26.43 -10.95 -19.46
CA ALA A 183 26.02 -11.24 -20.85
C ALA A 183 24.52 -11.58 -20.99
N GLU A 184 23.91 -12.15 -19.95
CA GLU A 184 22.47 -12.36 -19.83
C GLU A 184 22.00 -11.71 -18.53
N THR A 185 21.67 -10.41 -18.58
CA THR A 185 21.15 -9.71 -17.41
C THR A 185 19.69 -10.09 -17.20
N GLU A 186 19.42 -10.95 -16.22
CA GLU A 186 18.06 -11.19 -15.73
C GLU A 186 17.64 -10.03 -14.82
N TRP A 187 16.56 -9.34 -15.20
CA TRP A 187 16.03 -8.20 -14.46
C TRP A 187 14.93 -8.63 -13.49
N THR A 188 15.18 -8.43 -12.19
CA THR A 188 14.16 -8.55 -11.15
C THR A 188 13.44 -7.22 -10.97
N ILE A 189 12.13 -7.19 -11.21
CA ILE A 189 11.30 -6.03 -10.86
C ILE A 189 10.88 -6.14 -9.40
N VAL A 190 11.18 -5.12 -8.60
CA VAL A 190 10.78 -5.02 -7.20
C VAL A 190 9.71 -3.93 -7.08
N PRO A 191 8.47 -4.26 -6.66
CA PRO A 191 7.43 -3.27 -6.44
C PRO A 191 7.74 -2.45 -5.17
N LEU A 192 7.92 -1.15 -5.34
CA LEU A 192 8.33 -0.21 -4.29
C LEU A 192 7.46 1.06 -4.37
N THR A 193 7.48 1.84 -3.30
CA THR A 193 6.81 3.14 -3.20
C THR A 193 7.85 4.24 -3.03
N SER A 194 7.59 5.46 -3.48
CA SER A 194 8.62 6.52 -3.57
C SER A 194 9.21 6.92 -2.21
N GLU A 195 8.42 6.78 -1.14
CA GLU A 195 8.81 7.10 0.23
C GLU A 195 9.64 6.01 0.93
N ILE A 196 9.85 4.83 0.32
CA ILE A 196 10.68 3.80 0.94
C ILE A 196 12.14 4.27 0.99
N ALA A 197 12.80 4.04 2.13
CA ALA A 197 14.25 4.24 2.24
C ALA A 197 14.97 3.40 1.18
N LEU A 198 15.96 3.98 0.51
CA LEU A 198 16.71 3.29 -0.54
C LEU A 198 17.39 2.04 0.02
N CYS A 199 17.99 2.11 1.21
CA CYS A 199 18.57 0.93 1.88
C CYS A 199 17.55 -0.21 2.03
N ALA A 200 16.32 0.10 2.47
CA ALA A 200 15.25 -0.90 2.62
C ALA A 200 14.80 -1.49 1.27
N ALA A 201 14.82 -0.70 0.19
CA ALA A 201 14.59 -1.21 -1.17
C ALA A 201 15.67 -2.22 -1.60
N LEU A 202 16.94 -1.94 -1.30
CA LEU A 202 18.06 -2.85 -1.60
C LEU A 202 17.96 -4.15 -0.80
N HIS A 203 17.61 -4.08 0.49
CA HIS A 203 17.35 -5.27 1.32
C HIS A 203 16.20 -6.12 0.76
N LYS A 204 15.10 -5.49 0.32
CA LYS A 204 13.98 -6.20 -0.33
C LYS A 204 14.42 -6.93 -1.59
N TYR A 205 15.29 -6.31 -2.39
CA TYR A 205 15.88 -6.99 -3.55
C TYR A 205 16.71 -8.21 -3.12
N ALA A 206 17.66 -8.04 -2.19
CA ALA A 206 18.55 -9.11 -1.74
C ALA A 206 17.78 -10.31 -1.18
N GLN A 207 16.72 -10.05 -0.41
CA GLN A 207 15.81 -11.08 0.08
C GLN A 207 15.11 -11.81 -1.07
N LYS A 208 14.63 -11.07 -2.08
CA LYS A 208 13.94 -11.65 -3.25
C LYS A 208 14.89 -12.45 -4.14
N SER A 209 16.16 -12.09 -4.21
CA SER A 209 17.21 -12.79 -4.98
C SER A 209 17.97 -13.84 -4.17
N SER A 210 17.53 -14.16 -2.95
CA SER A 210 18.20 -15.09 -2.04
C SER A 210 19.71 -14.82 -1.88
N SER A 211 20.09 -13.54 -1.87
CA SER A 211 21.48 -13.09 -1.80
C SER A 211 21.74 -12.40 -0.46
N SER A 212 22.96 -12.53 0.07
CA SER A 212 23.36 -11.73 1.24
C SER A 212 23.58 -10.29 0.83
N ILE A 213 22.96 -9.33 1.53
CA ILE A 213 23.10 -7.90 1.23
C ILE A 213 24.56 -7.42 1.33
N ASP A 214 25.34 -8.02 2.23
CA ASP A 214 26.75 -7.68 2.48
C ASP A 214 27.67 -8.06 1.32
N GLU A 215 27.23 -9.00 0.48
CA GLU A 215 27.96 -9.45 -0.71
C GLU A 215 27.65 -8.60 -1.94
N LEU A 216 26.78 -7.60 -1.82
CA LEU A 216 26.30 -6.82 -2.96
C LEU A 216 26.86 -5.39 -2.96
N GLN A 217 27.07 -4.89 -4.16
CA GLN A 217 27.26 -3.48 -4.47
C GLN A 217 26.26 -3.07 -5.54
N PHE A 218 25.90 -1.79 -5.53
CA PHE A 218 24.84 -1.26 -6.36
C PHE A 218 25.36 -0.06 -7.14
N SER A 219 24.85 0.13 -8.35
CA SER A 219 24.94 1.41 -9.04
C SER A 219 23.59 1.77 -9.65
N ILE A 220 23.25 3.05 -9.62
CA ILE A 220 22.00 3.56 -10.15
C ILE A 220 22.22 4.05 -11.58
N ARG A 221 21.34 3.62 -12.48
CA ARG A 221 21.19 4.16 -13.82
C ARG A 221 19.81 4.80 -13.97
N LYS A 222 19.78 6.13 -13.84
CA LYS A 222 18.57 6.93 -14.07
C LYS A 222 18.22 6.92 -15.56
N ARG A 223 16.93 6.88 -15.88
CA ARG A 223 16.42 7.05 -17.25
C ARG A 223 16.70 8.48 -17.72
N THR A 224 17.36 8.61 -18.87
CA THR A 224 17.65 9.92 -19.46
C THR A 224 16.36 10.61 -19.92
N GLY A 225 16.25 11.93 -19.69
CA GLY A 225 15.23 12.79 -20.30
C GLY A 225 14.08 13.30 -19.43
N ARG A 226 14.10 13.14 -18.10
CA ARG A 226 13.19 13.89 -17.20
C ARG A 226 13.96 15.00 -16.48
N GLY A 227 13.41 16.22 -16.56
CA GLY A 227 13.95 17.38 -15.87
C GLY A 227 14.05 17.14 -14.37
N GLN A 228 15.29 17.13 -13.86
CA GLN A 228 15.58 17.15 -12.43
C GLN A 228 15.10 18.50 -11.87
N GLN A 229 13.85 18.59 -11.43
CA GLN A 229 13.45 19.65 -10.52
C GLN A 229 13.88 19.23 -9.12
N SER A 230 15.01 19.80 -8.65
CA SER A 230 15.45 19.80 -7.26
C SER A 230 15.54 18.42 -6.59
N VAL A 231 16.42 17.55 -7.08
CA VAL A 231 16.79 16.32 -6.37
C VAL A 231 18.06 16.62 -5.57
N VAL A 232 18.04 16.41 -4.26
CA VAL A 232 19.27 16.31 -3.48
C VAL A 232 19.91 15.01 -3.93
N ASP A 233 20.87 15.08 -4.86
CA ASP A 233 21.59 13.89 -5.31
C ASP A 233 22.45 13.37 -4.13
N CYS A 234 21.81 12.59 -3.23
CA CYS A 234 22.45 11.96 -2.08
C CYS A 234 23.44 10.86 -2.50
N ILE A 235 23.38 10.42 -3.76
CA ILE A 235 24.28 9.42 -4.34
C ILE A 235 24.72 9.88 -5.74
N PRO A 236 26.03 9.86 -6.05
CA PRO A 236 26.52 10.15 -7.40
C PRO A 236 26.03 9.10 -8.40
N ASN A 237 25.52 9.54 -9.56
CA ASN A 237 25.26 8.63 -10.68
C ASN A 237 26.57 7.90 -11.04
N TYR A 238 26.52 6.58 -11.25
CA TYR A 238 27.62 5.71 -11.70
C TYR A 238 28.71 5.31 -10.68
N THR A 239 28.63 5.70 -9.41
CA THR A 239 29.52 5.14 -8.37
C THR A 239 28.92 3.88 -7.73
N LEU A 240 29.76 2.88 -7.45
CA LEU A 240 29.36 1.71 -6.67
C LEU A 240 29.14 2.11 -5.21
N PHE A 241 28.03 1.68 -4.63
CA PHE A 241 27.70 1.90 -3.22
C PHE A 241 27.14 0.63 -2.58
N THR A 242 27.10 0.60 -1.25
CA THR A 242 26.56 -0.50 -0.44
C THR A 242 25.21 -0.10 0.17
N ALA A 243 24.46 -1.06 0.69
CA ALA A 243 23.21 -0.74 1.38
C ALA A 243 23.41 0.15 2.62
N GLU A 244 24.53 -0.01 3.33
CA GLU A 244 24.89 0.81 4.50
C GLU A 244 25.17 2.27 4.15
N THR A 245 25.67 2.53 2.94
CA THR A 245 26.00 3.89 2.47
C THR A 245 24.83 4.56 1.75
N ALA A 246 23.77 3.80 1.44
CA ALA A 246 22.56 4.33 0.82
C ALA A 246 21.70 5.10 1.83
N THR A 247 21.52 6.40 1.60
CA THR A 247 20.70 7.27 2.45
C THR A 247 19.53 7.86 1.68
N GLY A 248 18.53 8.35 2.41
CA GLY A 248 17.31 8.93 1.84
C GLY A 248 16.33 7.91 1.25
N THR A 249 15.21 8.42 0.77
CA THR A 249 14.14 7.68 0.10
C THR A 249 14.40 7.55 -1.41
N LEU A 250 13.61 6.72 -2.10
CA LEU A 250 13.69 6.67 -3.58
C LEU A 250 13.40 8.03 -4.20
N GLU A 251 12.40 8.75 -3.67
CA GLU A 251 12.03 10.08 -4.14
C GLU A 251 13.13 11.11 -3.94
N GLU A 252 13.75 11.14 -2.75
CA GLU A 252 14.86 12.06 -2.43
C GLU A 252 16.08 11.79 -3.32
N ASN A 253 16.32 10.52 -3.70
CA ASN A 253 17.37 10.15 -4.65
C ASN A 253 16.96 10.36 -6.12
N GLY A 254 15.74 10.85 -6.39
CA GLY A 254 15.21 11.10 -7.72
C GLY A 254 15.00 9.84 -8.54
N LEU A 255 14.77 8.69 -7.89
CA LEU A 255 14.47 7.43 -8.53
C LEU A 255 12.99 7.36 -8.93
N ASP A 256 12.75 6.92 -10.16
CA ASP A 256 11.43 6.88 -10.76
C ASP A 256 11.15 5.59 -11.56
N LEU A 257 9.90 5.46 -12.02
CA LEU A 257 9.48 4.34 -12.87
C LEU A 257 10.38 4.21 -14.11
N GLY A 258 11.03 3.05 -14.22
CA GLY A 258 11.90 2.71 -15.35
C GLY A 258 13.38 2.95 -15.08
N ASP A 259 13.74 3.46 -13.90
CA ASP A 259 15.13 3.48 -13.47
C ASP A 259 15.62 2.07 -13.13
N GLU A 260 16.93 1.89 -13.28
CA GLU A 260 17.60 0.61 -13.17
C GLU A 260 18.67 0.68 -12.07
N ILE A 261 18.72 -0.36 -11.23
CA ILE A 261 19.78 -0.58 -10.25
C ILE A 261 20.58 -1.78 -10.71
N HIS A 262 21.83 -1.53 -11.06
CA HIS A 262 22.78 -2.58 -11.42
C HIS A 262 23.38 -3.16 -10.15
N VAL A 263 23.53 -4.48 -10.12
CA VAL A 263 23.99 -5.23 -8.97
C VAL A 263 25.31 -5.91 -9.29
N PHE A 264 26.24 -5.84 -8.35
CA PHE A 264 27.59 -6.39 -8.46
C PHE A 264 27.87 -7.24 -7.23
N ARG A 265 28.59 -8.36 -7.41
CA ARG A 265 29.07 -9.16 -6.28
C ARG A 265 30.39 -8.62 -5.79
N GLN A 266 30.50 -8.39 -4.48
CA GLN A 266 31.77 -8.11 -3.83
C GLN A 266 32.66 -9.35 -3.91
N ALA A 267 33.95 -9.16 -4.18
CA ALA A 267 34.91 -10.23 -4.05
C ALA A 267 34.95 -10.68 -2.57
N PRO A 268 35.01 -11.99 -2.27
CA PRO A 268 35.10 -12.46 -0.91
C PRO A 268 36.34 -11.82 -0.25
N LYS A 269 36.14 -11.18 0.91
CA LYS A 269 37.25 -10.65 1.71
C LYS A 269 38.21 -11.80 1.97
N ARG A 270 39.35 -11.82 1.28
CA ARG A 270 40.41 -12.78 1.57
C ARG A 270 40.79 -12.55 3.02
N LYS A 271 40.56 -13.53 3.90
CA LYS A 271 41.20 -13.55 5.21
C LYS A 271 42.70 -13.50 4.92
N SER A 272 43.34 -12.36 5.17
CA SER A 272 44.80 -12.33 5.28
C SER A 272 45.14 -13.34 6.35
N ALA A 273 45.65 -14.50 5.93
CA ALA A 273 46.35 -15.41 6.82
C ALA A 273 47.55 -14.62 7.33
N ASN A 274 47.39 -13.99 8.50
CA ASN A 274 48.51 -13.40 9.19
C ASN A 274 49.36 -14.57 9.67
N ASN A 275 50.52 -14.73 9.04
CA ASN A 275 51.57 -15.64 9.43
C ASN A 275 52.01 -15.30 10.86
N GLU A 276 51.42 -15.95 11.85
CA GLU A 276 52.10 -16.21 13.11
C GLU A 276 52.89 -17.52 12.94
N ASN A 277 54.12 -17.41 12.43
CA ASN A 277 55.17 -18.36 12.80
C ASN A 277 56.57 -17.83 12.45
N GLY A 278 57.36 -17.59 13.50
CA GLY A 278 58.77 -17.97 13.59
C GLY A 278 59.79 -17.22 12.73
N GLY A 279 60.46 -16.24 13.34
CA GLY A 279 61.66 -15.63 12.77
C GLY A 279 62.51 -14.92 13.82
N ALA A 280 63.08 -15.68 14.76
CA ALA A 280 64.16 -15.19 15.61
C ALA A 280 65.35 -14.76 14.73
N THR A 281 65.88 -13.55 14.94
CA THR A 281 67.25 -13.25 14.53
C THR A 281 67.89 -12.33 15.56
N GLN A 282 68.88 -12.89 16.25
CA GLN A 282 69.80 -12.26 17.16
C GLN A 282 70.57 -11.13 16.45
N ALA A 283 70.61 -9.94 17.02
CA ALA A 283 71.57 -8.91 16.64
C ALA A 283 72.85 -9.08 17.48
N THR A 284 73.88 -9.66 16.86
CA THR A 284 75.23 -9.77 17.40
C THR A 284 75.99 -8.45 17.26
N LYS A 285 76.56 -8.03 18.39
CA LYS A 285 77.62 -7.04 18.59
C LYS A 285 78.72 -7.15 17.52
N LYS A 286 79.10 -6.03 16.87
CA LYS A 286 80.42 -5.92 16.21
C LYS A 286 81.12 -4.61 16.54
N GLN A 287 82.33 -4.83 17.06
CA GLN A 287 83.37 -3.99 17.58
C GLN A 287 83.97 -3.11 16.47
N LYS A 288 84.20 -1.82 16.72
CA LYS A 288 84.93 -0.91 15.83
C LYS A 288 86.29 -0.62 16.47
N MET A 289 87.36 -1.19 15.90
CA MET A 289 88.74 -0.80 16.12
C MET A 289 89.25 -0.21 14.80
N ALA A 290 89.79 1.01 14.86
CA ALA A 290 90.59 1.61 13.78
C ALA A 290 91.55 2.64 14.39
N GLY A 291 92.78 2.22 14.65
CA GLY A 291 93.97 2.98 14.25
C GLY A 291 94.43 2.37 12.91
N GLY A 292 95.17 3.01 12.03
CA GLY A 292 95.88 4.27 12.05
C GLY A 292 96.87 4.17 10.88
N THR A 293 97.01 5.24 10.10
CA THR A 293 98.19 5.61 9.31
C THR A 293 98.11 7.10 9.11
#